data_AF-A0A1F3VEZ3-F1
#
_entry.id   AF-A0A1F3VEZ3-F1
#
_cell.length_a   1.000
_cell.length_b   1.000
_cell.length_c   1.000
_cell.angle_alpha   90.00
_cell.angle_beta   90.00
_cell.angle_gamma   90.00
#
_symmetry.space_group_name_H-M   'P 1'
#
loop_
_entity.id
_entity.type
_entity.pdbx_description
1 polymer ?
#
loop_
_entity_poly.entity_id
_entity_poly.type
_entity_poly.pdbx_seq_one_letter_code
_entity_poly.pdbx_strand_id
1 'polypeptide(L)'
;MKHQRPKYFWNRKYIINPNFQFNLIIPCLVFTFFVFITFYAVNYFYLWKFYCDHGLGAIQNESNIEVILKEYFFALNIFFLSSGILTLVLLITGGIIFTHKVAGPMFRLKRHMLEVASGKTQNQIYFRKSDHFHDIADAYNEQLKYLINR
;
A
#
# COMPACT_ATOMS: atom_id res chain seq x y z
N MET A 1 13.58 -36.84 30.57
CA MET A 1 12.54 -35.80 30.35
C MET A 1 12.73 -35.22 28.96
N LYS A 2 11.84 -35.52 28.01
CA LYS A 2 11.95 -35.06 26.62
C LYS A 2 11.44 -33.61 26.52
N HIS A 3 12.34 -32.66 26.31
CA HIS A 3 11.99 -31.29 25.93
C HIS A 3 11.35 -31.29 24.54
N GLN A 4 10.02 -31.33 24.48
CA GLN A 4 9.29 -31.03 23.27
C GLN A 4 9.38 -29.52 23.02
N ARG A 5 10.20 -29.12 22.05
CA ARG A 5 10.22 -27.75 21.53
C ARG A 5 8.87 -27.46 20.86
N PRO A 6 8.26 -26.28 21.06
CA PRO A 6 7.02 -25.94 20.37
C PRO A 6 7.27 -25.92 18.86
N LYS A 7 6.53 -26.76 18.12
CA LYS A 7 6.48 -26.72 16.65
C LYS A 7 5.94 -25.35 16.24
N TYR A 8 6.81 -24.48 15.75
CA TYR A 8 6.42 -23.21 15.14
C TYR A 8 5.56 -23.50 13.90
N PHE A 9 4.25 -23.46 14.06
CA PHE A 9 3.30 -23.54 12.95
C PHE A 9 3.30 -22.20 12.21
N TRP A 10 4.11 -22.10 11.15
CA TRP A 10 4.14 -20.94 10.25
C TRP A 10 2.89 -20.92 9.36
N ASN A 11 1.71 -20.71 9.94
CA ASN A 11 0.52 -20.37 9.16
C ASN A 11 0.65 -18.92 8.66
N ARG A 12 1.41 -18.73 7.57
CA ARG A 12 1.54 -17.43 6.87
C ARG A 12 0.28 -17.15 6.05
N LYS A 13 -0.85 -16.92 6.70
CA LYS A 13 -1.98 -16.24 6.07
C LYS A 13 -1.66 -14.74 6.03
N TYR A 14 -1.18 -14.24 4.90
CA TYR A 14 -0.93 -12.80 4.67
C TYR A 14 -2.21 -11.96 4.71
N ILE A 15 -3.37 -12.61 4.59
CA ILE A 15 -4.69 -12.00 4.73
C ILE A 15 -5.21 -12.34 6.13
N ILE A 16 -4.82 -11.53 7.13
CA ILE A 16 -5.31 -11.65 8.52
C ILE A 16 -6.68 -10.96 8.65
N ASN A 17 -6.88 -9.86 7.92
CA ASN A 17 -8.14 -9.14 7.90
C ASN A 17 -8.33 -8.44 6.54
N PRO A 18 -9.02 -9.08 5.57
CA PRO A 18 -9.19 -8.54 4.22
C PRO A 18 -9.94 -7.20 4.24
N ASN A 19 -10.91 -7.06 5.14
CA ASN A 19 -11.72 -5.84 5.23
C ASN A 19 -10.86 -4.61 5.58
N PHE A 20 -9.90 -4.76 6.49
CA PHE A 20 -8.99 -3.66 6.82
C PHE A 20 -8.00 -3.36 5.69
N GLN A 21 -7.48 -4.40 5.02
CA GLN A 21 -6.56 -4.25 3.88
C GLN A 21 -7.22 -3.53 2.70
N PHE A 22 -8.43 -3.95 2.30
CA PHE A 22 -9.15 -3.31 1.20
C PHE A 22 -9.61 -1.89 1.54
N ASN A 23 -10.05 -1.64 2.77
CA ASN A 23 -10.46 -0.29 3.20
C ASN A 23 -9.31 0.73 3.18
N LEU A 24 -8.05 0.29 3.27
CA LEU A 24 -6.88 1.16 3.11
C LEU A 24 -6.39 1.24 1.66
N ILE A 25 -6.34 0.12 0.94
CA ILE A 25 -5.76 0.07 -0.41
C ILE A 25 -6.70 0.71 -1.44
N ILE A 26 -8.02 0.52 -1.34
CA ILE A 26 -8.99 1.02 -2.33
C ILE A 26 -8.96 2.55 -2.43
N PRO A 27 -9.03 3.33 -1.34
CA PRO A 27 -8.93 4.79 -1.43
C PRO A 27 -7.61 5.26 -2.06
N CYS A 28 -6.50 4.60 -1.75
CA CYS A 28 -5.20 4.90 -2.36
C CYS A 28 -5.22 4.65 -3.87
N LEU A 29 -5.79 3.52 -4.32
CA LEU A 29 -5.91 3.20 -5.74
C LEU A 29 -6.80 4.20 -6.48
N VAL A 30 -7.94 4.59 -5.90
CA VAL A 30 -8.84 5.60 -6.47
C VAL A 30 -8.13 6.95 -6.58
N PHE A 31 -7.42 7.37 -5.53
CA PHE A 31 -6.63 8.61 -5.56
C PHE A 31 -5.56 8.56 -6.65
N THR A 32 -4.78 7.48 -6.73
CA THR A 32 -3.77 7.29 -7.78
C THR A 32 -4.38 7.32 -9.17
N PHE A 33 -5.55 6.70 -9.37
CA PHE A 33 -6.25 6.73 -10.64
C PHE A 33 -6.59 8.17 -11.08
N PHE A 34 -7.11 9.00 -10.18
CA PHE A 34 -7.37 10.41 -10.48
C PHE A 34 -6.08 11.18 -10.79
N VAL A 35 -5.00 10.95 -10.05
CA VAL A 35 -3.70 11.56 -10.33
C VAL A 35 -3.21 11.21 -11.74
N PHE A 36 -3.30 9.94 -12.15
CA PHE A 36 -2.92 9.51 -13.49
C PHE A 36 -3.81 10.14 -14.57
N ILE A 37 -5.13 10.23 -14.35
CA ILE A 37 -6.05 10.89 -15.29
C ILE A 37 -5.68 12.36 -15.46
N THR A 38 -5.52 13.09 -14.36
CA THR A 38 -5.21 14.52 -14.42
C THR A 38 -3.86 14.74 -15.11
N PHE A 39 -2.86 13.93 -14.77
CA PHE A 39 -1.54 14.02 -15.40
C PHE A 39 -1.60 13.72 -16.91
N TYR A 40 -2.34 12.69 -17.33
CA TYR A 40 -2.55 12.36 -18.74
C TYR A 40 -3.28 13.50 -19.48
N ALA A 41 -4.36 14.01 -18.89
CA ALA A 41 -5.16 15.10 -19.46
C ALA A 41 -4.34 16.39 -19.63
N VAL A 42 -3.51 16.73 -18.64
CA VAL A 42 -2.62 17.90 -18.72
C VAL A 42 -1.60 17.73 -19.86
N ASN A 43 -0.95 16.56 -19.97
CA ASN A 43 0.00 16.32 -21.06
C ASN A 43 -0.69 16.35 -22.43
N TYR A 44 -1.88 15.75 -22.54
CA TYR A 44 -2.69 15.81 -23.76
C TYR A 44 -3.05 17.25 -24.14
N PHE A 45 -3.47 18.06 -23.17
CA PHE A 45 -3.79 19.47 -23.38
C PHE A 45 -2.57 20.26 -23.87
N TYR A 46 -1.39 20.04 -23.30
CA TYR A 46 -0.16 20.69 -23.76
C TYR A 46 0.22 20.27 -25.19
N LEU A 47 0.06 19.00 -25.55
CA LEU A 47 0.29 18.54 -26.92
C LEU A 47 -0.69 19.14 -27.91
N TRP A 48 -1.97 19.18 -27.54
CA TRP A 48 -3.00 19.80 -28.35
C TRP A 48 -2.68 21.28 -28.58
N LYS A 49 -2.32 22.00 -27.52
CA LYS A 49 -1.91 23.40 -27.62
C LYS A 49 -0.68 23.57 -28.51
N PHE A 50 0.33 22.72 -28.35
CA PHE A 50 1.53 22.72 -29.18
C PHE A 50 1.19 22.52 -30.67
N TYR A 51 0.28 21.60 -30.97
CA TYR A 51 -0.21 21.37 -32.33
C TYR A 51 -0.96 22.57 -32.90
N CYS A 52 -1.82 23.24 -32.13
CA CYS A 52 -2.49 24.46 -32.59
C CYS A 52 -1.49 25.62 -32.83
N ASP A 53 -0.53 25.81 -31.92
CA ASP A 53 0.42 26.92 -31.97
C ASP A 53 1.45 26.77 -33.10
N HIS A 54 1.86 25.54 -33.43
CA HIS A 54 2.93 25.27 -34.42
C HIS A 54 2.44 24.56 -35.69
N GLY A 55 1.30 23.88 -35.65
CA GLY A 55 0.74 23.13 -36.77
C GLY A 55 -0.07 23.99 -37.75
N LEU A 56 -0.74 25.04 -37.28
CA LEU A 56 -1.54 25.94 -38.14
C LEU A 56 -0.68 26.98 -38.88
N GLY A 57 0.52 27.29 -38.40
CA GLY A 57 1.45 28.25 -39.03
C GLY A 57 2.46 27.64 -40.01
N ALA A 58 2.51 26.31 -40.13
CA ALA A 58 3.57 25.56 -40.83
C ALA A 58 3.07 24.83 -42.09
N ILE A 59 2.23 25.50 -42.89
CA ILE A 59 1.59 25.00 -44.12
C ILE A 59 2.61 24.50 -45.18
N GLN A 60 3.91 24.71 -44.98
CA GLN A 60 4.96 24.23 -45.90
C GLN A 60 5.50 22.82 -45.57
N ASN A 61 5.22 22.24 -44.39
CA ASN A 61 5.80 20.95 -43.94
C ASN A 61 4.81 20.10 -43.12
N GLU A 62 3.57 19.98 -43.57
CA GLU A 62 2.49 19.25 -42.85
C GLU A 62 2.85 17.78 -42.52
N SER A 63 3.62 17.11 -43.38
CA SER A 63 3.97 15.69 -43.19
C SER A 63 4.86 15.42 -41.96
N ASN A 64 5.74 16.35 -41.59
CA ASN A 64 6.72 16.10 -40.52
C ASN A 64 6.08 16.25 -39.13
N ILE A 65 5.14 17.19 -38.96
CA ILE A 65 4.52 17.47 -37.65
C ILE A 65 3.57 16.34 -37.25
N GLU A 66 2.77 15.83 -38.18
CA GLU A 66 1.87 14.71 -37.89
C GLU A 66 2.61 13.43 -37.49
N VAL A 67 3.74 13.14 -38.15
CA VAL A 67 4.58 11.98 -37.83
C VAL A 67 5.16 12.12 -36.43
N ILE A 68 5.74 13.29 -36.10
CA ILE A 68 6.30 13.57 -34.77
C ILE A 68 5.22 13.45 -33.69
N LEU A 69 4.01 13.96 -33.93
CA LEU A 69 2.92 13.86 -32.96
C LEU A 69 2.45 12.42 -32.76
N LYS A 70 2.33 11.63 -33.83
CA LYS A 70 1.96 10.22 -33.74
C LYS A 70 3.00 9.43 -32.93
N GLU A 71 4.28 9.66 -33.17
CA GLU A 71 5.37 9.06 -32.39
C GLU A 71 5.31 9.48 -30.92
N TYR A 72 5.09 10.77 -30.65
CA TYR A 72 4.94 11.28 -29.29
C TYR A 72 3.74 10.66 -28.58
N PHE A 73 2.57 10.61 -29.22
CA PHE A 73 1.37 9.97 -28.66
C PHE A 73 1.61 8.50 -28.37
N PHE A 74 2.28 7.78 -29.27
CA PHE A 74 2.62 6.39 -29.05
C PHE A 74 3.55 6.20 -27.84
N ALA A 75 4.61 7.01 -27.76
CA ALA A 75 5.55 7.00 -26.64
C ALA A 75 4.86 7.37 -25.31
N LEU A 76 4.01 8.40 -25.30
CA LEU A 76 3.23 8.80 -24.14
C LEU A 76 2.31 7.67 -23.68
N ASN A 77 1.57 7.04 -24.59
CA ASN A 77 0.67 5.93 -24.23
C ASN A 77 1.43 4.73 -23.65
N ILE A 78 2.57 4.35 -24.23
CA ILE A 78 3.42 3.28 -23.69
C ILE A 78 3.97 3.65 -22.31
N PHE A 79 4.45 4.88 -22.14
CA PHE A 79 4.97 5.36 -20.87
C PHE A 79 3.89 5.33 -19.78
N PHE A 80 2.70 5.84 -20.06
CA PHE A 80 1.58 5.82 -19.11
C PHE A 80 1.09 4.41 -18.80
N LEU A 81 1.00 3.54 -19.80
CA LEU A 81 0.59 2.14 -19.59
C LEU A 81 1.60 1.40 -18.70
N SER A 82 2.88 1.48 -19.04
CA SER A 82 3.95 0.81 -18.30
C SER A 82 4.09 1.34 -16.87
N SER A 83 4.11 2.66 -16.69
CA SER A 83 4.17 3.30 -15.36
C SER A 83 2.91 3.04 -14.54
N GLY A 84 1.74 2.99 -15.16
CA GLY A 84 0.48 2.65 -14.50
C GLY A 84 0.48 1.22 -13.97
N ILE A 85 0.88 0.24 -14.80
CA ILE A 85 1.00 -1.17 -14.39
C ILE A 85 2.01 -1.32 -13.25
N LEU A 86 3.20 -0.72 -13.38
CA LEU A 86 4.23 -0.78 -12.34
C LEU A 86 3.71 -0.18 -11.02
N THR A 87 3.06 0.97 -11.08
CA THR A 87 2.50 1.64 -9.91
C THR A 87 1.42 0.79 -9.24
N LEU A 88 0.51 0.18 -10.01
CA LEU A 88 -0.50 -0.73 -9.46
C LEU A 88 0.12 -1.92 -8.73
N VAL A 89 1.12 -2.57 -9.34
CA VAL A 89 1.83 -3.70 -8.72
C VAL A 89 2.49 -3.27 -7.42
N LEU A 90 3.17 -2.12 -7.40
CA LEU A 90 3.83 -1.60 -6.21
C LEU A 90 2.83 -1.22 -5.11
N LEU A 91 1.71 -0.58 -5.45
CA LEU A 91 0.67 -0.19 -4.49
C LEU A 91 0.00 -1.40 -3.84
N ILE A 92 -0.36 -2.41 -4.64
CA ILE A 92 -1.02 -3.61 -4.13
C ILE A 92 -0.05 -4.40 -3.26
N THR A 93 1.16 -4.70 -3.76
CA THR A 93 2.14 -5.50 -3.02
C THR A 93 2.63 -4.78 -1.77
N GLY A 94 3.00 -3.50 -1.89
CA GLY A 94 3.42 -2.67 -0.77
C GLY A 94 2.32 -2.47 0.25
N GLY A 95 1.09 -2.18 -0.20
CA GLY A 95 -0.08 -2.00 0.66
C GLY A 95 -0.43 -3.24 1.47
N ILE A 96 -0.37 -4.43 0.86
CA ILE A 96 -0.60 -5.70 1.57
C ILE A 96 0.48 -5.95 2.61
N ILE A 97 1.76 -5.79 2.24
CA ILE A 97 2.89 -6.03 3.15
C ILE A 97 2.84 -5.05 4.34
N PHE A 98 2.63 -3.76 4.06
CA PHE A 98 2.53 -2.73 5.08
C PHE A 98 1.36 -2.99 6.02
N THR A 99 0.17 -3.21 5.46
CA THR A 99 -1.03 -3.44 6.26
C THR A 99 -0.92 -4.72 7.10
N HIS A 100 -0.25 -5.76 6.61
CA HIS A 100 0.00 -6.96 7.39
C HIS A 100 0.86 -6.69 8.63
N LYS A 101 1.91 -5.85 8.51
CA LYS A 101 2.79 -5.46 9.63
C LYS A 101 2.10 -4.55 10.66
N VAL A 102 1.00 -3.89 10.28
CA VAL A 102 0.17 -3.03 11.15
C VAL A 102 -0.98 -3.82 11.77
N ALA A 103 -1.76 -4.54 10.96
CA ALA A 103 -2.95 -5.26 11.42
C ALA A 103 -2.60 -6.50 12.27
N GLY A 104 -1.47 -7.16 11.97
CA GLY A 104 -0.96 -8.31 12.71
C GLY A 104 -0.79 -8.04 14.22
N PRO A 105 0.05 -7.06 14.63
CA PRO A 105 0.25 -6.73 16.04
C PRO A 105 -1.03 -6.27 16.73
N MET A 106 -1.87 -5.48 16.06
CA MET A 106 -3.14 -5.00 16.62
C MET A 106 -4.15 -6.13 16.86
N PHE A 107 -4.25 -7.09 15.94
CA PHE A 107 -5.10 -8.28 16.14
C PHE A 107 -4.60 -9.13 17.32
N ARG A 108 -3.27 -9.31 17.44
CA ARG A 108 -2.66 -10.03 18.57
C ARG A 108 -2.91 -9.31 19.89
N LEU A 109 -2.80 -7.98 19.93
CA LEU A 109 -3.07 -7.17 21.11
C LEU A 109 -4.52 -7.32 21.55
N LYS A 110 -5.48 -7.13 20.63
CA LYS A 110 -6.92 -7.30 20.94
C LYS A 110 -7.22 -8.67 21.54
N ARG A 111 -6.69 -9.74 20.92
CA ARG A 111 -6.87 -11.10 21.43
C ARG A 111 -6.28 -11.26 22.82
N HIS A 112 -5.07 -10.74 23.04
CA HIS A 112 -4.39 -10.81 24.33
C HIS A 112 -5.14 -10.06 25.42
N MET A 113 -5.66 -8.86 25.13
CA MET A 113 -6.50 -8.10 26.05
C MET A 113 -7.74 -8.89 26.49
N LEU A 114 -8.40 -9.59 25.57
CA LEU A 114 -9.53 -10.45 25.89
C LEU A 114 -9.14 -11.67 26.73
N GLU A 115 -7.99 -12.29 26.43
CA GLU A 115 -7.47 -13.40 27.23
C GLU A 115 -7.15 -12.96 28.67
N VAL A 116 -6.52 -11.78 28.85
CA VAL A 116 -6.28 -11.17 30.17
C VAL A 116 -7.59 -10.84 30.89
N ALA A 117 -8.53 -10.20 30.21
CA ALA A 117 -9.83 -9.84 30.80
C ALA A 117 -10.63 -11.08 31.25
N SER A 118 -10.46 -12.21 30.57
CA SER A 118 -11.08 -13.50 30.95
C SER A 118 -10.28 -14.29 31.99
N GLY A 119 -9.16 -13.76 32.49
CA GLY A 119 -8.28 -14.43 33.46
C GLY A 119 -7.47 -15.61 32.89
N LYS A 120 -7.47 -15.80 31.57
CA LYS A 120 -6.77 -16.92 30.91
C LYS A 120 -5.25 -16.76 30.88
N THR A 121 -4.77 -15.52 30.92
CA THR A 121 -3.34 -15.22 30.92
C THR A 121 -3.06 -13.94 31.70
N GLN A 122 -1.87 -13.90 32.29
CA GLN A 122 -1.29 -12.71 32.93
C GLN A 122 0.09 -12.39 32.32
N ASN A 123 0.47 -13.09 31.27
CA ASN A 123 1.77 -12.94 30.63
C ASN A 123 1.83 -11.65 29.82
N GLN A 124 3.05 -11.16 29.58
CA GLN A 124 3.30 -10.03 28.70
C GLN A 124 3.14 -10.39 27.22
N ILE A 125 2.76 -9.42 26.39
CA ILE A 125 2.66 -9.54 24.94
C ILE A 125 3.92 -9.02 24.25
N TYR A 126 4.38 -9.73 23.21
CA TYR A 126 5.50 -9.30 22.37
C TYR A 126 5.16 -9.42 20.88
N PHE A 127 5.43 -8.36 20.12
CA PHE A 127 5.28 -8.36 18.66
C PHE A 127 6.52 -8.92 17.93
N ARG A 128 6.39 -9.23 16.64
CA ARG A 128 7.54 -9.71 15.85
C ARG A 128 8.44 -8.52 15.53
N LYS A 129 9.75 -8.75 15.41
CA LYS A 129 10.76 -7.70 15.11
C LYS A 129 10.39 -6.79 13.91
N SER A 130 9.67 -7.34 12.92
CA SER A 130 9.27 -6.62 11.71
C SER A 130 7.90 -5.91 11.80
N ASP A 131 7.16 -6.12 12.87
CA ASP A 131 5.83 -5.55 13.08
C ASP A 131 5.96 -4.10 13.57
N HIS A 132 4.89 -3.31 13.41
CA HIS A 132 4.82 -1.97 13.99
C HIS A 132 4.31 -2.01 15.45
N PHE A 133 4.37 -0.86 16.13
CA PHE A 133 3.77 -0.63 17.45
C PHE A 133 4.41 -1.35 18.64
N HIS A 134 5.73 -1.55 18.64
CA HIS A 134 6.43 -2.15 19.77
C HIS A 134 6.27 -1.32 21.06
N ASP A 135 6.31 0.01 20.93
CA ASP A 135 6.01 0.98 21.99
C ASP A 135 4.64 0.77 22.64
N ILE A 136 3.61 0.47 21.85
CA ILE A 136 2.27 0.16 22.37
C ILE A 136 2.27 -1.15 23.16
N ALA A 137 3.00 -2.18 22.69
CA ALA A 137 3.14 -3.42 23.44
C ALA A 137 3.86 -3.19 24.78
N ASP A 138 4.90 -2.37 24.79
CA ASP A 138 5.66 -2.03 26.00
C ASP A 138 4.78 -1.28 27.01
N ALA A 139 4.07 -0.25 26.58
CA ALA A 139 3.14 0.50 27.43
C ALA A 139 2.01 -0.39 27.99
N TYR A 140 1.45 -1.27 27.16
CA TYR A 140 0.44 -2.23 27.61
C TYR A 140 1.01 -3.22 28.65
N ASN A 141 2.23 -3.70 28.44
CA ASN A 141 2.90 -4.62 29.36
C ASN A 141 3.21 -3.97 30.71
N GLU A 142 3.52 -2.68 30.74
CA GLU A 142 3.70 -1.91 31.97
C GLU A 142 2.38 -1.78 32.74
N GLN A 143 1.29 -1.45 32.04
CA GLN A 143 -0.05 -1.43 32.61
C GLN A 143 -0.43 -2.80 33.20
N LEU A 144 -0.15 -3.88 32.47
CA LEU A 144 -0.47 -5.23 32.92
C LEU A 144 0.28 -5.60 34.20
N LYS A 145 1.57 -5.27 34.29
CA LYS A 145 2.37 -5.46 35.51
C LYS A 145 1.78 -4.73 36.71
N TYR A 146 1.34 -3.49 36.52
CA TYR A 146 0.70 -2.72 37.58
C TYR A 146 -0.59 -3.38 38.09
N LEU A 147 -1.41 -3.92 37.18
CA LEU A 147 -2.66 -4.59 37.54
C LEU A 147 -2.46 -5.93 38.25
N ILE A 148 -1.40 -6.67 37.93
CA ILE A 148 -1.10 -7.97 38.56
C ILE A 148 -0.50 -7.80 39.96
N ASN A 149 0.27 -6.73 40.18
CA ASN A 149 0.93 -6.45 41.45
C ASN A 149 0.00 -5.78 42.50
N ARG A 150 -1.28 -5.59 42.18
CA ARG A 150 -2.30 -5.01 43.07
C ARG A 150 -3.20 -6.09 43.63
#